data_AF-A0A6L8T688-F1
#
_entry.id   AF-A0A6L8T688-F1
#
_cell.length_a   1.000
_cell.length_b   1.000
_cell.length_c   1.000
_cell.angle_alpha   90.00
_cell.angle_beta   90.00
_cell.angle_gamma   90.00
#
_symmetry.space_group_name_H-M   'P 1'
#
loop_
_entity.id
_entity.type
_entity.pdbx_description
1 polymer ?
#
loop_
_entity_poly.entity_id
_entity_poly.type
_entity_poly.pdbx_seq_one_letter_code
_entity_poly.pdbx_strand_id
1 'polypeptide(L)'
;MTGYRCEEFFGEGRRDAASVMAYETFVLENTDILDYLIKSDLIGETMKELLFVYKTLMKEGMLIHTGFDTDYEEMLYRYRNNEKDRVEFFEEVLDDIRKATGVNVRFCLWLCDSPQECLDSHNADQAKHLKEFEFDMYDTSDIVLADLGKKGKLCGYEKLPEASCSVQMENNL
;
A
#
# COMPACT_ATOMS: atom_id res chain seq x y z
N MET A 1 -13.01 -5.46 12.53
CA MET A 1 -11.82 -6.13 13.11
C MET A 1 -10.87 -5.03 13.54
N THR A 2 -9.82 -5.32 14.30
CA THR A 2 -8.92 -4.26 14.80
C THR A 2 -7.51 -4.61 14.39
N GLY A 3 -6.74 -3.60 13.97
CA GLY A 3 -5.36 -3.76 13.53
C GLY A 3 -4.44 -2.78 14.23
N TYR A 4 -3.16 -3.11 14.25
CA TYR A 4 -2.12 -2.39 14.99
C TYR A 4 -1.11 -1.77 14.03
N ARG A 5 -0.61 -0.60 14.39
CA ARG A 5 0.43 0.12 13.66
C ARG A 5 1.35 0.83 14.65
N CYS A 6 2.64 0.82 14.36
CA CYS A 6 3.64 1.60 15.09
C CYS A 6 4.15 2.71 14.17
N GLU A 7 3.94 3.97 14.54
CA GLU A 7 4.31 5.10 13.68
C GLU A 7 5.83 5.20 13.50
N GLU A 8 6.64 4.67 14.40
CA GLU A 8 8.10 4.58 14.21
C GLU A 8 8.49 3.68 13.03
N PHE A 9 7.67 2.68 12.70
CA PHE A 9 7.94 1.75 11.60
C PHE A 9 7.30 2.18 10.29
N PHE A 10 6.11 2.78 10.36
CA PHE A 10 5.32 3.08 9.18
C PHE A 10 5.15 4.59 8.91
N GLY A 11 5.63 5.44 9.81
CA GLY A 11 5.31 6.87 9.87
C GLY A 11 6.20 7.75 9.02
N GLU A 12 6.01 7.71 7.70
CA GLU A 12 6.32 8.86 6.87
C GLU A 12 5.18 9.92 6.88
N GLY A 13 4.15 9.71 7.70
CA GLY A 13 3.00 10.63 7.82
C GLY A 13 2.07 10.65 6.61
N ARG A 14 2.39 9.92 5.53
CA ARG A 14 1.52 9.74 4.37
C ARG A 14 0.34 8.86 4.77
N ARG A 15 -0.87 9.42 4.69
CA ARG A 15 -2.13 8.69 4.91
C ARG A 15 -3.06 8.74 3.71
N ASP A 16 -2.81 9.63 2.76
CA ASP A 16 -3.56 9.72 1.51
C ASP A 16 -3.38 8.44 0.69
N ALA A 17 -4.48 7.82 0.29
CA ALA A 17 -4.45 6.47 -0.27
C ALA A 17 -3.62 6.39 -1.57
N ALA A 18 -3.87 7.31 -2.51
CA ALA A 18 -3.15 7.33 -3.78
C ALA A 18 -1.65 7.57 -3.56
N SER A 19 -1.32 8.53 -2.69
CA SER A 19 0.08 8.88 -2.36
C SER A 19 0.84 7.74 -1.67
N VAL A 20 0.19 7.00 -0.77
CA VAL A 20 0.78 5.84 -0.09
C VAL A 20 1.00 4.71 -1.08
N MET A 21 -0.04 4.33 -1.84
CA MET A 21 0.07 3.25 -2.84
C MET A 21 1.13 3.56 -3.90
N ALA A 22 1.21 4.81 -4.34
CA ALA A 22 2.23 5.31 -5.26
C ALA A 22 3.65 5.17 -4.70
N TYR A 23 3.85 5.61 -3.45
CA TYR A 23 5.15 5.56 -2.80
C TYR A 23 5.61 4.12 -2.55
N GLU A 24 4.74 3.29 -1.96
CA GLU A 24 4.99 1.87 -1.72
C GLU A 24 5.36 1.14 -3.02
N THR A 25 4.57 1.31 -4.07
CA THR A 25 4.77 0.57 -5.31
C THR A 25 6.00 1.04 -6.07
N PHE A 26 6.17 2.36 -6.25
CA PHE A 26 7.18 2.89 -7.19
C PHE A 26 8.47 3.38 -6.53
N VAL A 27 8.50 3.60 -5.21
CA VAL A 27 9.71 4.01 -4.47
C VAL A 27 10.26 2.85 -3.66
N LEU A 28 9.40 2.14 -2.94
CA LEU A 28 9.79 0.98 -2.12
C LEU A 28 9.75 -0.34 -2.89
N GLU A 29 9.34 -0.31 -4.17
CA GLU A 29 9.20 -1.47 -5.05
C GLU A 29 8.28 -2.56 -4.49
N ASN A 30 7.33 -2.18 -3.62
CA ASN A 30 6.33 -3.05 -3.02
C ASN A 30 5.21 -3.35 -4.02
N THR A 31 5.52 -4.19 -5.01
CA THR A 31 4.58 -4.57 -6.08
C THR A 31 3.49 -5.54 -5.63
N ASP A 32 3.51 -6.00 -4.38
CA ASP A 32 2.48 -6.89 -3.84
C ASP A 32 1.09 -6.22 -3.81
N ILE A 33 1.03 -4.89 -3.73
CA ILE A 33 -0.22 -4.11 -3.88
C ILE A 33 -0.87 -4.40 -5.24
N LEU A 34 -0.09 -4.38 -6.31
CA LEU A 34 -0.59 -4.67 -7.66
C LEU A 34 -1.08 -6.12 -7.75
N ASP A 35 -0.31 -7.05 -7.19
CA ASP A 35 -0.64 -8.49 -7.21
C ASP A 35 -1.94 -8.82 -6.50
N TYR A 36 -2.17 -8.16 -5.37
CA TYR A 36 -3.39 -8.33 -4.61
C TYR A 36 -4.59 -7.76 -5.38
N LEU A 37 -4.49 -6.53 -5.88
CA LEU A 37 -5.57 -5.87 -6.60
C LEU A 37 -5.97 -6.64 -7.87
N ILE A 38 -5.00 -7.12 -8.66
CA ILE A 38 -5.25 -7.94 -9.87
C ILE A 38 -6.09 -9.18 -9.56
N LYS A 39 -5.88 -9.81 -8.40
CA LYS A 39 -6.60 -11.01 -7.97
C LYS A 39 -7.90 -10.71 -7.22
N SER A 40 -8.11 -9.46 -6.84
CA SER A 40 -9.28 -9.04 -6.07
C SER A 40 -10.48 -8.78 -6.98
N ASP A 41 -11.66 -8.75 -6.37
CA ASP A 41 -12.89 -8.26 -7.01
C ASP A 41 -13.11 -6.75 -6.79
N LEU A 42 -12.11 -6.04 -6.26
CA LEU A 42 -12.21 -4.60 -5.98
C LEU A 42 -12.10 -3.74 -7.23
N ILE A 43 -11.46 -4.23 -8.29
CA ILE A 43 -11.26 -3.51 -9.55
C ILE A 43 -11.82 -4.31 -10.73
N GLY A 44 -12.25 -3.61 -11.77
CA GLY A 44 -12.75 -4.18 -13.01
C GLY A 44 -11.63 -4.74 -13.89
N GLU A 45 -12.02 -5.56 -14.88
CA GLU A 45 -11.09 -6.28 -15.75
C GLU A 45 -10.13 -5.36 -16.53
N THR A 46 -10.62 -4.20 -17.02
CA THR A 46 -9.76 -3.22 -17.71
C THR A 46 -8.65 -2.69 -16.80
N MET A 47 -8.96 -2.44 -15.53
CA MET A 47 -7.96 -1.99 -14.56
C MET A 47 -6.99 -3.13 -14.22
N LYS A 48 -7.46 -4.38 -14.09
CA LYS A 48 -6.60 -5.55 -13.90
C LYS A 48 -5.60 -5.73 -15.03
N GLU A 49 -6.05 -5.60 -16.28
CA GLU A 49 -5.18 -5.66 -17.47
C GLU A 49 -4.09 -4.58 -17.40
N LEU A 50 -4.48 -3.34 -17.07
CA LEU A 50 -3.54 -2.23 -16.89
C LEU A 50 -2.49 -2.55 -15.82
N LEU A 51 -2.92 -2.93 -14.60
CA LEU A 51 -2.01 -3.28 -13.51
C LEU A 51 -1.07 -4.44 -13.87
N PHE A 52 -1.57 -5.45 -14.59
CA PHE A 52 -0.78 -6.60 -15.02
C PHE A 52 0.33 -6.20 -15.99
N VAL A 53 0.03 -5.33 -16.96
CA VAL A 53 1.04 -4.79 -17.89
C VAL A 53 2.12 -4.05 -17.12
N TYR A 54 1.74 -3.14 -16.21
CA TYR A 54 2.71 -2.39 -15.39
C TYR A 54 3.61 -3.29 -14.55
N LYS A 55 3.01 -4.23 -13.82
CA LYS A 55 3.76 -5.17 -12.99
C LYS A 55 4.79 -5.93 -13.83
N THR A 56 4.40 -6.40 -15.01
CA THR A 56 5.29 -7.15 -15.91
C THR A 56 6.46 -6.26 -16.36
N LEU A 57 6.16 -5.02 -16.76
CA LEU A 57 7.16 -4.02 -17.13
C LEU A 57 8.13 -3.68 -15.98
N MET A 58 7.64 -3.55 -14.75
CA MET A 58 8.48 -3.31 -13.57
C MET A 58 9.43 -4.48 -13.29
N LYS A 59 8.92 -5.73 -13.39
CA LYS A 59 9.66 -6.95 -13.06
C LYS A 59 10.72 -7.30 -14.10
N GLU A 60 10.40 -7.18 -15.38
CA GLU A 60 11.29 -7.66 -16.44
C GLU A 60 12.46 -6.70 -16.69
N GLY A 61 12.40 -5.46 -16.19
CA GLY A 61 13.42 -4.42 -16.42
C GLY A 61 13.67 -4.11 -17.91
N MET A 62 12.93 -4.78 -18.79
CA MET A 62 13.01 -4.78 -20.23
C MET A 62 11.58 -4.89 -20.75
N LEU A 63 11.16 -3.83 -21.42
CA LEU A 63 10.40 -3.87 -22.67
C LEU A 63 9.85 -5.24 -23.06
N ILE A 64 8.56 -5.45 -22.79
CA ILE A 64 7.79 -6.38 -23.61
C ILE A 64 7.67 -5.71 -24.99
N HIS A 65 8.65 -5.92 -25.88
CA HIS A 65 8.57 -5.46 -27.26
C HIS A 65 7.54 -6.33 -28.00
N THR A 66 6.27 -6.09 -27.71
CA THR A 66 5.11 -6.73 -28.34
C THR A 66 4.38 -5.72 -29.22
N GLY A 67 5.11 -4.86 -29.94
CA GLY A 67 4.53 -3.98 -30.95
C GLY A 67 3.42 -3.03 -30.43
N PHE A 68 3.32 -2.83 -29.12
CA PHE A 68 2.50 -1.80 -28.50
C PHE A 68 3.30 -0.50 -28.42
N ASP A 69 2.61 0.61 -28.70
CA ASP A 69 3.13 1.97 -28.88
C ASP A 69 4.11 2.44 -27.80
N THR A 70 4.90 3.45 -28.19
CA THR A 70 5.84 4.26 -27.38
C THR A 70 5.32 4.77 -26.03
N ASP A 71 4.03 4.63 -25.77
CA ASP A 71 3.33 5.18 -24.61
C ASP A 71 3.70 4.47 -23.30
N TYR A 72 3.97 3.16 -23.32
CA TYR A 72 4.28 2.39 -22.09
C TYR A 72 5.69 2.64 -21.55
N GLU A 73 6.68 2.84 -22.43
CA GLU A 73 8.03 3.25 -22.02
C GLU A 73 8.02 4.65 -21.42
N GLU A 74 7.32 5.58 -22.09
CA GLU A 74 7.17 6.96 -21.62
C GLU A 74 6.47 6.99 -20.26
N MET A 75 5.45 6.17 -20.08
CA MET A 75 4.69 6.00 -18.85
C MET A 75 5.53 5.43 -17.70
N LEU A 76 6.33 4.36 -17.90
CA LEU A 76 7.28 3.89 -16.88
C LEU A 76 8.31 4.96 -16.52
N TYR A 77 8.83 5.67 -17.53
CA TYR A 77 9.76 6.78 -17.31
C TYR A 77 9.12 7.89 -16.49
N ARG A 78 7.89 8.30 -16.84
CA ARG A 78 7.10 9.29 -16.09
C ARG A 78 6.91 8.86 -14.65
N TYR A 79 6.49 7.63 -14.40
CA TYR A 79 6.24 7.16 -13.03
C TYR A 79 7.52 7.04 -12.20
N ARG A 80 8.64 6.63 -12.79
CA ARG A 80 9.92 6.63 -12.07
C ARG A 80 10.40 8.04 -11.69
N ASN A 81 10.05 9.05 -12.48
CA ASN A 81 10.63 10.40 -12.36
C ASN A 81 9.66 11.47 -11.84
N ASN A 82 8.35 11.20 -11.78
CA ASN A 82 7.32 12.17 -11.43
C ASN A 82 6.36 11.60 -10.38
N GLU A 83 6.33 12.22 -9.19
CA GLU A 83 5.38 11.88 -8.13
C GLU A 83 3.93 12.11 -8.55
N LYS A 84 3.64 13.20 -9.26
CA LYS A 84 2.27 13.53 -9.68
C LYS A 84 1.67 12.43 -10.55
N ASP A 85 2.43 11.94 -11.51
CA ASP A 85 1.97 10.91 -12.44
C ASP A 85 1.72 9.56 -11.72
N ARG A 86 2.53 9.23 -10.71
CA ARG A 86 2.32 8.03 -9.87
C ARG A 86 1.07 8.14 -9.01
N VAL A 87 0.81 9.32 -8.47
CA VAL A 87 -0.38 9.57 -7.65
C VAL A 87 -1.62 9.50 -8.53
N GLU A 88 -1.64 10.18 -9.68
CA GLU A 88 -2.75 10.15 -10.65
C GLU A 88 -3.08 8.71 -11.09
N PHE A 89 -2.06 7.87 -11.31
CA PHE A 89 -2.25 6.45 -11.60
C PHE A 89 -3.06 5.73 -10.52
N PHE A 90 -2.73 5.92 -9.25
CA PHE A 90 -3.48 5.30 -8.15
C PHE A 90 -4.81 6.00 -7.86
N GLU A 91 -4.99 7.27 -8.21
CA GLU A 91 -6.31 7.92 -8.22
C GLU A 91 -7.27 7.21 -9.19
N GLU A 92 -6.80 6.83 -10.38
CA GLU A 92 -7.60 6.05 -11.35
C GLU A 92 -7.98 4.66 -10.82
N VAL A 93 -7.04 3.99 -10.14
CA VAL A 93 -7.30 2.70 -9.46
C VAL A 93 -8.37 2.86 -8.38
N LEU A 94 -8.25 3.89 -7.53
CA LEU A 94 -9.22 4.15 -6.46
C LEU A 94 -10.60 4.54 -6.99
N ASP A 95 -10.65 5.27 -8.11
CA ASP A 95 -11.91 5.57 -8.81
C ASP A 95 -12.59 4.30 -9.33
N ASP A 96 -11.82 3.31 -9.78
CA ASP A 96 -12.35 2.01 -10.19
C ASP A 96 -12.89 1.21 -8.99
N ILE A 97 -12.15 1.21 -7.88
CA ILE A 97 -12.61 0.64 -6.60
C ILE A 97 -13.91 1.30 -6.15
N ARG A 98 -14.01 2.61 -6.26
CA ARG A 98 -15.22 3.36 -5.90
C ARG A 98 -16.40 2.96 -6.79
N LYS A 99 -16.19 2.77 -8.10
CA LYS A 99 -17.25 2.30 -9.01
C LYS A 99 -17.74 0.90 -8.65
N ALA A 100 -16.83 0.01 -8.27
CA ALA A 100 -17.16 -1.37 -7.92
C ALA A 100 -17.82 -1.51 -6.54
N THR A 101 -17.34 -0.76 -5.55
CA THR A 101 -17.72 -0.95 -4.14
C THR A 101 -18.67 0.12 -3.60
N GLY A 102 -18.76 1.27 -4.26
CA GLY A 102 -19.44 2.47 -3.77
C GLY A 102 -18.66 3.25 -2.69
N VAL A 103 -17.50 2.75 -2.25
CA VAL A 103 -16.68 3.37 -1.19
C VAL A 103 -15.66 4.32 -1.81
N ASN A 104 -15.66 5.57 -1.35
CA ASN A 104 -14.65 6.55 -1.79
C ASN A 104 -13.41 6.47 -0.89
N VAL A 105 -12.47 5.59 -1.22
CA VAL A 105 -11.24 5.41 -0.44
C VAL A 105 -10.33 6.63 -0.61
N ARG A 106 -10.10 7.35 0.50
CA ARG A 106 -9.30 8.58 0.56
C ARG A 106 -8.02 8.41 1.37
N PHE A 107 -8.04 7.51 2.35
CA PHE A 107 -6.92 7.25 3.23
C PHE A 107 -6.59 5.77 3.25
N CYS A 108 -5.37 5.39 3.58
CA CYS A 108 -5.04 4.01 3.89
C CYS A 108 -3.97 3.89 4.97
N LEU A 109 -3.99 2.76 5.67
CA LEU A 109 -2.99 2.40 6.68
C LEU A 109 -2.56 0.95 6.51
N TRP A 110 -1.26 0.70 6.60
CA TRP A 110 -0.75 -0.63 6.91
C TRP A 110 -1.04 -0.97 8.36
N LEU A 111 -1.71 -2.09 8.59
CA LEU A 111 -2.07 -2.61 9.90
C LEU A 111 -1.66 -4.09 10.01
N CYS A 112 -1.05 -4.48 11.13
CA CYS A 112 -0.82 -5.89 11.48
C CYS A 112 -1.92 -6.40 12.42
N ASP A 113 -2.10 -7.72 12.49
CA ASP A 113 -3.13 -8.31 13.36
C ASP A 113 -2.70 -8.30 14.84
N SER A 114 -1.42 -8.04 15.16
CA SER A 114 -0.93 -7.82 16.52
C SER A 114 0.31 -6.90 16.60
N PRO A 115 0.60 -6.29 17.77
CA PRO A 115 1.84 -5.53 18.00
C PRO A 115 3.11 -6.34 17.75
N GLN A 116 3.12 -7.64 18.09
CA GLN A 116 4.28 -8.50 17.84
C GLN A 116 4.53 -8.67 16.34
N GLU A 117 3.47 -8.78 15.53
CA GLU A 117 3.61 -8.85 14.08
C GLU A 117 4.15 -7.55 13.48
N CYS A 118 3.83 -6.38 14.05
CA CYS A 118 4.49 -5.12 13.66
C CYS A 118 6.00 -5.15 13.90
N LEU A 119 6.45 -5.79 15.00
CA LEU A 119 7.88 -5.94 15.30
C LEU A 119 8.55 -6.97 14.39
N ASP A 120 7.85 -8.06 14.07
CA ASP A 120 8.39 -9.12 13.23
C ASP A 120 8.45 -8.70 11.75
N SER A 121 7.53 -7.83 11.31
CA SER A 121 7.46 -7.35 9.92
C SER A 121 8.52 -6.29 9.60
N HIS A 122 8.93 -5.49 10.60
CA HIS A 122 9.98 -4.49 10.46
C HIS A 122 11.29 -4.99 11.08
N ASN A 123 12.38 -4.93 10.31
CA ASN A 123 13.67 -5.50 10.73
C ASN A 123 14.05 -5.10 12.16
N ALA A 124 14.36 -6.10 13.01
CA ALA A 124 14.79 -5.91 14.39
C ALA A 124 15.95 -4.89 14.54
N ASP A 125 16.76 -4.68 13.50
CA ASP A 125 17.83 -3.67 13.47
C ASP A 125 17.32 -2.23 13.56
N GLN A 126 16.15 -1.92 12.99
CA GLN A 126 15.49 -0.62 13.16
C GLN A 126 14.91 -0.45 14.57
N ALA A 127 14.57 -1.55 15.24
CA ALA A 127 13.98 -1.56 16.57
C ALA A 127 15.02 -1.51 17.70
N LYS A 128 16.27 -1.97 17.48
CA LYS A 128 17.32 -2.14 18.51
C LYS A 128 17.64 -0.90 19.36
N HIS A 129 17.41 0.31 18.87
CA HIS A 129 17.73 1.55 19.58
C HIS A 129 16.54 2.14 20.33
N LEU A 130 15.34 1.62 20.11
CA LEU A 130 14.11 2.06 20.78
C LEU A 130 13.93 1.24 22.06
N LYS A 131 13.70 1.92 23.19
CA LYS A 131 13.49 1.27 24.50
C LYS A 131 12.05 0.80 24.69
N GLU A 132 11.12 1.53 24.09
CA GLU A 132 9.68 1.33 24.18
C GLU A 132 9.10 1.59 22.79
N PHE A 133 8.08 0.82 22.42
CA PHE A 133 7.30 1.02 21.21
C PHE A 133 5.87 1.36 21.60
N GLU A 134 5.28 2.31 20.86
CA GLU A 134 3.86 2.63 20.96
C GLU A 134 3.14 2.07 19.73
N PHE A 135 2.13 1.22 19.98
CA PHE A 135 1.29 0.64 18.95
C PHE A 135 -0.10 1.22 19.04
N ASP A 136 -0.46 1.99 18.02
CA ASP A 136 -1.81 2.52 17.85
C ASP A 136 -2.73 1.44 17.30
N MET A 137 -3.93 1.39 17.85
CA MET A 137 -4.97 0.45 17.50
C MET A 137 -6.05 1.13 16.65
N TYR A 138 -6.29 0.61 15.45
CA TYR A 138 -7.24 1.16 14.48
C TYR A 138 -8.33 0.15 14.14
N ASP A 139 -9.55 0.62 13.92
CA ASP A 139 -10.59 -0.19 13.30
C ASP A 139 -10.20 -0.50 11.85
N THR A 140 -10.35 -1.75 11.44
CA THR A 140 -10.08 -2.18 10.06
C THR A 140 -11.28 -1.86 9.17
N SER A 141 -11.01 -1.46 7.94
CA SER A 141 -12.03 -1.34 6.89
C SER A 141 -12.26 -2.66 6.15
N ASP A 142 -13.44 -2.83 5.56
CA ASP A 142 -13.76 -3.94 4.65
C ASP A 142 -13.02 -3.81 3.30
N ILE A 143 -12.52 -2.61 2.98
CA ILE A 143 -11.69 -2.40 1.80
C ILE A 143 -10.22 -2.69 2.13
N VAL A 144 -9.73 -3.83 1.66
CA VAL A 144 -8.33 -4.24 1.78
C VAL A 144 -7.65 -4.05 0.43
N LEU A 145 -6.70 -3.13 0.35
CA LEU A 145 -5.96 -2.79 -0.87
C LEU A 145 -4.77 -3.72 -1.12
N ALA A 146 -4.25 -4.34 -0.06
CA ALA A 146 -3.22 -5.37 -0.10
C ALA A 146 -3.26 -6.22 1.18
N ASP A 147 -2.93 -7.51 1.08
CA ASP A 147 -2.79 -8.41 2.23
C ASP A 147 -1.49 -9.22 2.10
N LEU A 148 -0.53 -8.94 2.98
CA LEU A 148 0.76 -9.61 3.06
C LEU A 148 0.80 -10.65 4.19
N GLY A 149 -0.36 -11.05 4.70
CA GLY A 149 -0.50 -11.91 5.88
C GLY A 149 0.09 -11.23 7.11
N LYS A 150 1.04 -11.91 7.77
CA LYS A 150 1.68 -11.43 9.00
C LYS A 150 2.48 -10.14 8.85
N LYS A 151 2.82 -9.77 7.60
CA LYS A 151 3.52 -8.51 7.33
C LYS A 151 2.58 -7.30 7.30
N GLY A 152 1.27 -7.54 7.42
CA GLY A 152 0.26 -6.51 7.50
C GLY A 152 -0.66 -6.47 6.29
N LYS A 153 -1.73 -5.71 6.45
CA LYS A 153 -2.77 -5.45 5.45
C LYS A 153 -2.88 -3.95 5.23
N LEU A 154 -3.03 -3.52 3.99
CA LEU A 154 -3.25 -2.13 3.63
C LEU A 154 -4.76 -1.87 3.61
N CYS A 155 -5.29 -1.33 4.70
CA CYS A 155 -6.72 -1.04 4.83
C CYS A 155 -7.05 0.35 4.25
N GLY A 156 -8.08 0.44 3.41
CA GLY A 156 -8.55 1.67 2.78
C GLY A 156 -9.77 2.29 3.49
N TYR A 157 -9.78 3.60 3.70
CA TYR A 157 -10.77 4.34 4.48
C TYR A 157 -11.32 5.54 3.72
N GLU A 158 -12.61 5.83 3.90
CA GLU A 158 -13.24 7.04 3.37
C GLU A 158 -12.98 8.28 4.23
N LYS A 159 -12.85 8.09 5.54
CA LYS A 159 -12.53 9.14 6.51
C LYS A 159 -11.15 8.91 7.10
N LEU A 160 -10.53 9.97 7.60
CA LEU A 160 -9.24 9.87 8.27
C LEU A 160 -9.38 8.88 9.45
N PRO A 161 -8.63 7.76 9.46
CA PRO A 161 -8.70 6.80 10.56
C PRO A 161 -8.11 7.42 11.83
N GLU A 162 -8.83 7.28 12.93
CA GLU A 162 -8.43 7.73 14.27
C GLU A 162 -8.01 6.52 15.10
N ALA A 163 -6.92 6.68 15.85
CA ALA A 163 -6.48 5.65 16.79
C ALA A 163 -7.48 5.57 17.94
N SER A 164 -7.93 4.36 18.24
CA SER A 164 -8.88 4.09 19.31
C SER A 164 -8.19 4.04 20.69
N CYS A 165 -7.01 3.46 20.75
CA CYS A 165 -6.09 3.52 21.90
C CYS A 165 -4.66 3.18 21.44
N SER A 166 -3.71 3.35 22.35
CA SER A 166 -2.30 3.05 22.12
C SER A 166 -1.81 2.08 23.20
N VAL A 167 -0.99 1.11 22.79
CA VAL A 167 -0.42 0.06 23.64
C VAL A 167 1.09 0.22 23.66
N GLN A 168 1.67 0.31 24.85
CA GLN A 168 3.12 0.36 25.01
C GLN A 168 3.68 -1.06 25.19
N MET A 169 4.80 -1.35 24.54
CA MET A 169 5.61 -2.54 24.80
C MET A 169 7.07 -2.16 25.03
N GLU A 170 7.65 -2.74 26.07
CA GLU A 170 9.08 -2.62 26.33
C GLU A 170 9.87 -3.48 25.34
N ASN A 171 10.93 -2.89 24.79
CA ASN A 171 11.84 -3.62 23.92
C ASN A 171 12.76 -4.52 24.75
N ASN A 172 12.58 -5.84 24.63
CA ASN A 172 13.44 -6.84 25.28
C ASN A 172 14.44 -7.48 24.29
N LEU A 173 14.61 -6.91 23.08
CA LEU A 173 15.52 -7.38 22.03
C LEU A 173 17.01 -7.15 22.36
#